data_AF-A0AAU9WAV9-F1
#
_entry.id   AF-A0AAU9WAV9-F1
#
_cell.length_a   1.000
_cell.length_b   1.000
_cell.length_c   1.000
_cell.angle_alpha   90.00
_cell.angle_beta   90.00
_cell.angle_gamma   90.00
#
_symmetry.space_group_name_H-M   'P 1'
#
loop_
_entity.id
_entity.type
_entity.pdbx_description
1 polymer ?
#
loop_
_entity_poly.entity_id
_entity_poly.type
_entity_poly.pdbx_seq_one_letter_code
_entity_poly.pdbx_strand_id
1 'polypeptide(L)'
;MVLSKKCAQYDYGFFSNYRTYGQLEAPEYHEEDMKTPTSLFSGSNDKLACPTDVRLLKDRITNLKYFRERDLKRFKAGIMLTFYLEIMHLSFFTQSLLI
;
A
#
# COMPACT_ATOMS: atom_id res chain seq x y z
N MET A 1 3.55 7.76 11.40
CA MET A 1 2.45 7.72 10.42
C MET A 1 1.31 8.68 10.77
N VAL A 2 0.56 8.54 11.87
CA VAL A 2 -0.58 9.45 12.17
C VAL A 2 -0.15 10.88 12.51
N LEU A 3 0.79 11.05 13.45
CA LEU A 3 1.26 12.38 13.87
C LEU A 3 2.22 13.00 12.85
N SER A 4 3.15 12.19 12.34
CA SER A 4 4.17 12.64 11.38
C SER A 4 3.66 12.82 9.95
N LYS A 5 2.52 12.20 9.60
CA LYS A 5 1.97 12.11 8.22
C LYS A 5 2.96 11.54 7.18
N LYS A 6 3.96 10.79 7.64
CA LYS A 6 5.00 10.17 6.81
C LYS A 6 4.97 8.65 6.92
N CYS A 7 5.28 8.00 5.80
CA CYS A 7 5.61 6.58 5.75
C CYS A 7 7.13 6.45 5.96
N ALA A 8 7.55 6.20 7.19
CA ALA A 8 8.96 6.17 7.57
C ALA A 8 9.23 5.04 8.55
N GLN A 9 10.52 4.73 8.73
CA GLN A 9 10.95 3.86 9.82
C GLN A 9 10.62 4.44 11.19
N TYR A 10 10.74 3.61 12.22
CA TYR A 10 10.46 4.04 13.58
C TYR A 10 11.50 5.08 14.03
N ASP A 11 11.04 6.17 14.62
CA ASP A 11 11.90 7.21 15.18
C ASP A 11 12.27 6.85 16.63
N TYR A 12 13.53 6.44 16.83
CA TYR A 12 14.10 6.14 18.14
C TYR A 12 14.68 7.38 18.85
N GLY A 13 14.62 8.56 18.22
CA GLY A 13 15.26 9.78 18.66
C GLY A 13 16.71 9.92 18.17
N PHE A 14 17.25 11.13 18.23
CA PHE A 14 18.49 11.57 17.56
C PHE A 14 19.68 10.59 17.65
N PHE A 15 20.13 10.25 18.86
CA PHE A 15 21.31 9.39 19.06
C PHE A 15 21.02 7.93 18.69
N SER A 16 19.82 7.44 19.00
CA SER A 16 19.43 6.06 18.71
C SER A 16 19.20 5.84 17.21
N ASN A 17 18.65 6.83 16.50
CA ASN A 17 18.54 6.83 15.04
C ASN A 17 19.92 6.78 14.40
N TYR A 18 20.87 7.59 14.85
CA TYR A 18 22.22 7.56 14.29
C TYR A 18 22.88 6.20 14.48
N ARG A 19 22.72 5.59 15.67
CA ARG A 19 23.25 4.25 15.94
C ARG A 19 22.59 3.15 15.11
N THR A 20 21.30 3.29 14.79
CA THR A 20 20.52 2.25 14.11
C THR A 20 20.55 2.39 12.59
N TYR A 21 20.48 3.62 12.09
CA TYR A 21 20.30 3.96 10.68
C TYR A 21 21.50 4.69 10.07
N GLY A 22 22.45 5.17 10.88
CA GLY A 22 23.56 6.01 10.41
C GLY A 22 23.18 7.46 10.11
N GLN A 23 21.95 7.86 10.43
CA GLN A 23 21.41 9.21 10.20
C GLN A 23 20.58 9.67 11.40
N LEU A 24 20.47 10.99 11.55
CA LEU A 24 19.87 11.61 12.74
C LEU A 24 18.34 11.50 12.76
N GLU A 25 17.72 11.42 11.59
CA GLU A 25 16.28 11.31 11.40
C GLU A 25 15.92 9.91 10.90
N ALA A 26 14.71 9.42 11.22
CA ALA A 26 14.25 8.15 10.70
C ALA A 26 14.08 8.21 9.16
N PRO A 27 14.63 7.25 8.40
CA PRO A 27 14.54 7.25 6.95
C PRO A 27 13.09 7.10 6.48
N GLU A 28 12.71 7.89 5.48
CA GLU A 28 11.39 7.88 4.84
C GLU A 28 11.36 6.86 3.69
N TYR A 29 10.21 6.22 3.48
CA TYR A 29 9.99 5.32 2.37
C TYR A 29 9.34 6.08 1.21
N HIS A 30 9.99 6.04 0.07
CA HIS A 30 9.54 6.66 -1.16
C HIS A 30 8.76 5.66 -2.01
N GLU A 31 7.44 5.85 -2.13
CA GLU A 31 6.60 4.91 -2.86
C GLU A 31 6.89 4.91 -4.37
N GLU A 32 7.41 6.03 -4.87
CA GLU A 32 7.88 6.21 -6.25
C GLU A 32 9.01 5.24 -6.65
N ASP A 33 9.84 4.82 -5.70
CA ASP A 33 10.97 3.92 -5.94
C ASP A 33 10.54 2.45 -6.09
N MET A 34 9.27 2.14 -5.81
CA MET A 34 8.74 0.79 -5.89
C MET A 34 8.54 0.34 -7.34
N LYS A 35 9.46 -0.48 -7.84
CA LYS A 35 9.42 -1.05 -9.20
C LYS A 35 8.43 -2.21 -9.36
N THR A 36 7.92 -2.76 -8.27
CA THR A 36 7.05 -3.95 -8.27
C THR A 36 5.69 -3.65 -8.90
N PRO A 37 5.23 -4.44 -9.90
CA PRO A 37 3.88 -4.32 -10.45
C PRO A 37 2.84 -4.50 -9.35
N THR A 38 2.02 -3.48 -9.12
CA THR A 38 1.09 -3.45 -7.99
C THR A 38 -0.34 -3.28 -8.49
N SER A 39 -1.28 -3.98 -7.84
CA SER A 39 -2.73 -3.81 -8.02
C SER A 39 -3.33 -3.35 -6.71
N LEU A 40 -4.06 -2.24 -6.73
CA LEU A 40 -4.59 -1.58 -5.53
C LEU A 40 -6.12 -1.66 -5.49
N PHE A 41 -6.65 -2.06 -4.34
CA PHE A 41 -8.09 -2.13 -4.09
C PHE A 41 -8.39 -1.41 -2.78
N SER A 42 -9.38 -0.51 -2.79
CA SER A 42 -9.73 0.30 -1.61
C SER A 42 -11.23 0.32 -1.35
N GLY A 43 -11.59 0.58 -0.10
CA GLY A 43 -12.97 0.79 0.33
C GLY A 43 -13.26 2.27 0.53
N SER A 44 -14.34 2.81 -0.07
CA SER A 44 -14.69 4.23 0.09
C SER A 44 -15.07 4.62 1.53
N ASN A 45 -15.47 3.63 2.34
CA ASN A 45 -15.86 3.79 3.73
C ASN A 45 -14.82 3.22 4.73
N ASP A 46 -13.60 2.95 4.27
CA ASP A 46 -12.51 2.49 5.14
C ASP A 46 -11.97 3.66 5.99
N LYS A 47 -12.06 3.51 7.32
CA LYS A 47 -11.60 4.54 8.27
C LYS A 47 -10.10 4.48 8.52
N LEU A 48 -9.44 3.35 8.27
CA LEU A 48 -8.01 3.18 8.47
C LEU A 48 -7.26 3.54 7.18
N ALA A 49 -7.71 2.99 6.04
CA ALA A 49 -7.22 3.36 4.73
C ALA A 49 -8.15 4.40 4.10
N CYS A 50 -8.17 5.61 4.67
CA CYS A 50 -9.04 6.70 4.22
C CYS A 50 -8.88 6.92 2.71
N PRO A 51 -9.98 7.15 1.95
CA PRO A 51 -9.91 7.38 0.51
C PRO A 51 -8.94 8.50 0.10
N THR A 52 -8.76 9.51 0.95
CA THR A 52 -7.79 10.58 0.72
C THR A 52 -6.35 10.07 0.71
N ASP A 53 -5.97 9.25 1.69
CA ASP A 53 -4.61 8.70 1.78
C ASP A 53 -4.36 7.69 0.66
N VAL A 54 -5.38 6.89 0.31
CA VAL A 54 -5.31 5.96 -0.83
C VAL A 54 -5.09 6.70 -2.14
N ARG A 55 -5.75 7.85 -2.35
CA ARG A 55 -5.55 8.66 -3.55
C ARG A 55 -4.12 9.20 -3.63
N LEU A 56 -3.60 9.73 -2.52
CA LEU A 56 -2.21 10.18 -2.44
C LEU A 56 -1.22 9.04 -2.75
N LEU A 57 -1.44 7.86 -2.19
CA LEU A 57 -0.62 6.68 -2.44
C LEU A 57 -0.68 6.24 -3.91
N LYS A 58 -1.89 6.17 -4.47
CA LYS A 58 -2.13 5.78 -5.87
C LYS A 58 -1.32 6.64 -6.83
N ASP A 59 -1.25 7.94 -6.59
CA ASP A 59 -0.55 8.88 -7.47
C ASP A 59 0.99 8.77 -7.38
N ARG A 60 1.52 8.20 -6.28
CA ARG A 60 2.96 7.97 -6.09
C ARG A 60 3.45 6.64 -6.62
N ILE A 61 2.60 5.60 -6.68
CA ILE A 61 3.00 4.28 -7.17
C ILE A 61 3.24 4.33 -8.69
N THR A 62 4.51 4.23 -9.09
CA THR A 62 4.94 4.34 -10.49
C THR A 62 4.54 3.12 -11.35
N ASN A 63 4.45 1.92 -10.77
CA ASN A 63 4.09 0.69 -11.48
C ASN A 63 2.72 0.12 -11.09
N LEU A 64 1.70 0.99 -11.06
CA LEU A 64 0.33 0.59 -10.76
C LEU A 64 -0.34 -0.01 -12.00
N LYS A 65 -0.66 -1.30 -11.95
CA LYS A 65 -1.32 -2.01 -13.06
C LYS A 65 -2.84 -1.90 -13.02
N TYR A 66 -3.40 -1.77 -11.82
CA TYR A 66 -4.84 -1.75 -11.64
C TYR A 66 -5.21 -1.02 -10.35
N PHE A 67 -6.30 -0.25 -10.39
CA PHE A 67 -6.90 0.39 -9.23
C PHE A 67 -8.42 0.25 -9.25
N ARG A 68 -9.01 -0.19 -8.14
CA ARG A 68 -10.46 -0.19 -7.95
C ARG A 68 -10.85 0.19 -6.53
N GLU A 69 -11.60 1.28 -6.42
CA GLU A 69 -12.32 1.66 -5.20
C GLU A 69 -13.71 1.01 -5.21
N ARG A 70 -14.11 0.36 -4.11
CA ARG A 70 -15.45 -0.22 -3.93
C ARG A 70 -16.15 0.40 -2.74
N ASP A 71 -17.41 0.78 -2.92
CA ASP A 71 -18.27 1.20 -1.82
C ASP A 71 -18.90 -0.01 -1.13
N LEU A 72 -18.12 -0.66 -0.27
CA LEU A 72 -18.57 -1.81 0.48
C LEU A 72 -18.91 -1.39 1.89
N LYS A 73 -20.21 -1.21 2.16
CA LYS A 73 -20.81 -1.06 3.51
C LYS A 73 -20.39 -2.17 4.50
N ARG A 74 -19.73 -3.22 4.00
CA ARG A 74 -19.36 -4.44 4.74
C ARG A 74 -17.85 -4.69 4.83
N PHE A 75 -16.98 -3.81 4.32
CA PHE A 75 -15.54 -3.88 4.58
C PHE A 75 -15.25 -3.46 6.04
N LYS A 76 -15.60 -4.35 6.97
CA LYS A 76 -14.83 -4.47 8.22
C LYS A 76 -13.54 -5.19 7.84
N ALA A 77 -12.43 -4.89 8.49
CA ALA A 77 -11.03 -5.25 8.16
C ALA A 77 -10.69 -6.74 7.83
N GLY A 78 -11.67 -7.64 7.65
CA GLY A 78 -11.51 -9.05 7.32
C GLY A 78 -11.79 -9.48 5.87
N ILE A 79 -11.95 -8.57 4.89
CA ILE A 79 -12.26 -8.94 3.48
C ILE A 79 -11.02 -8.93 2.54
N MET A 80 -9.81 -8.73 3.07
CA MET A 80 -8.61 -8.85 2.21
C MET A 80 -8.52 -10.24 1.56
N LEU A 81 -8.98 -11.31 2.23
CA LEU A 81 -8.83 -12.69 1.76
C LEU A 81 -9.62 -13.04 0.47
N THR A 82 -10.82 -12.49 0.25
CA THR A 82 -11.65 -12.88 -0.90
C THR A 82 -11.17 -12.26 -2.21
N PHE A 83 -10.54 -11.08 -2.15
CA PHE A 83 -9.98 -10.44 -3.33
C PHE A 83 -8.70 -11.11 -3.83
N TYR A 84 -7.86 -11.65 -2.93
CA TYR A 84 -6.67 -12.41 -3.33
C TYR A 84 -7.05 -13.67 -4.12
N LEU A 85 -8.16 -14.33 -3.78
CA LEU A 85 -8.66 -15.50 -4.51
C LEU A 85 -9.10 -15.14 -5.94
N GLU A 86 -9.82 -14.03 -6.14
CA GLU A 86 -10.20 -13.57 -7.49
C GLU A 86 -8.97 -13.20 -8.35
N ILE A 87 -7.99 -12.49 -7.76
CA ILE A 87 -6.78 -12.06 -8.48
C ILE A 87 -5.87 -13.25 -8.83
N MET A 88 -5.72 -14.23 -7.92
CA MET A 88 -4.98 -15.47 -8.20
C MET A 88 -5.65 -16.32 -9.26
N HIS A 89 -6.99 -16.39 -9.29
CA HIS A 89 -7.70 -17.15 -10.32
C HIS A 89 -7.58 -16.51 -11.71
N LEU A 90 -7.55 -15.16 -11.77
CA LEU A 90 -7.36 -14.41 -13.00
C LEU A 90 -5.93 -14.50 -13.55
N SER A 91 -4.91 -14.55 -12.70
CA SER A 91 -3.52 -14.73 -13.15
C SER A 91 -3.24 -16.16 -13.67
N PHE A 92 -3.86 -17.19 -13.08
CA PHE A 92 -3.77 -18.55 -13.62
C PHE A 92 -4.46 -18.69 -14.98
N PHE A 93 -5.58 -18.01 -15.20
CA PHE A 93 -6.34 -18.10 -16.45
C PHE A 93 -5.65 -17.38 -17.62
N THR A 94 -4.96 -16.27 -17.38
CA THR A 94 -4.21 -15.57 -18.44
C THR A 94 -2.94 -16.32 -18.85
N GLN A 95 -2.33 -17.08 -17.94
CA GLN A 95 -1.17 -17.92 -18.24
C GLN A 95 -1.53 -19.18 -19.05
N SER A 96 -2.75 -19.72 -18.90
CA SER A 96 -3.24 -20.85 -19.72
C SER A 96 -3.68 -20.46 -21.13
N LEU A 97 -3.87 -19.16 -21.42
CA LEU A 97 -4.24 -18.62 -22.74
C LEU A 97 -3.02 -18.17 -23.57
N LEU A 98 -1.81 -18.30 -23.04
CA LEU A 98 -0.54 -17.93 -23.67
C LEU A 98 0.30 -19.15 -24.11
N ILE A 99 -0.31 -20.33 -24.22
CA ILE A 99 0.29 -21.57 -24.76
C ILE A 99 -0.52 -21.99 -25.99
#